data_AF-A0A9X1SGP7-F1
#
_entry.id   AF-A0A9X1SGP7-F1
#
_cell.length_a   1.000
_cell.length_b   1.000
_cell.length_c   1.000
_cell.angle_alpha   90.00
_cell.angle_beta   90.00
_cell.angle_gamma   90.00
#
_symmetry.space_group_name_H-M   'P 1'
#
loop_
_entity.id
_entity.type
_entity.pdbx_description
1 polymer ?
#
loop_
_entity_poly.entity_id
_entity_poly.type
_entity_poly.pdbx_seq_one_letter_code
_entity_poly.pdbx_strand_id
1 'polypeptide(L)'
;MDQQQWLAELKQELRKRRLPKRYVTRLLQELSDHVTDDRENRIGEDHSWSADRIGSPAAIAESAAQEFRSRRFAVRHPLWTFGALPPFLFVLFVVGVYLGSSTLLEFLLSFAPIEQYEMSAWAPVVAQGYLIGCLLLASVMTVACFAWLAQRYALKRRWPMTAAVIIALLCGSFWTEGTRKTQEQMGRVTIGLPGSFWPSDITFPRVIQFAVPLAAAAWLTSRRTSSTTPSVDLRIAT
;
A
#
# COMPACT_ATOMS: atom_id res chain seq x y z
N MET A 1 39.20 -6.05 -13.86
CA MET A 1 38.61 -5.15 -12.84
C MET A 1 39.20 -5.55 -11.49
N ASP A 2 39.43 -4.62 -10.56
CA ASP A 2 39.91 -4.96 -9.23
C ASP A 2 38.76 -5.39 -8.31
N GLN A 3 39.02 -6.27 -7.33
CA GLN A 3 38.03 -6.76 -6.36
C GLN A 3 37.39 -5.60 -5.59
N GLN A 4 38.19 -4.61 -5.18
CA GLN A 4 37.69 -3.45 -4.44
C GLN A 4 36.73 -2.61 -5.30
N GLN A 5 37.04 -2.45 -6.59
CA GLN A 5 36.19 -1.76 -7.54
C GLN A 5 34.87 -2.52 -7.74
N TRP A 6 34.92 -3.84 -7.91
CA TRP A 6 33.72 -4.67 -8.05
C TRP A 6 32.78 -4.59 -6.83
N LEU A 7 33.34 -4.63 -5.61
CA LEU A 7 32.57 -4.50 -4.37
C LEU A 7 31.96 -3.09 -4.20
N ALA A 8 32.68 -2.04 -4.64
CA ALA A 8 32.18 -0.68 -4.61
C ALA A 8 30.98 -0.49 -5.57
N GLU A 9 31.07 -1.06 -6.78
CA GLU A 9 29.98 -1.07 -7.76
C GLU A 9 28.77 -1.85 -7.22
N LEU A 10 28.98 -3.03 -6.64
CA LEU A 10 27.91 -3.81 -6.00
C LEU A 10 27.21 -3.01 -4.90
N LYS A 11 27.97 -2.33 -4.04
CA LYS A 11 27.43 -1.46 -2.99
C LYS A 11 26.56 -0.35 -3.57
N GLN A 12 26.96 0.26 -4.69
CA GLN A 12 26.18 1.28 -5.38
C GLN A 12 24.87 0.71 -5.95
N GLU A 13 24.93 -0.46 -6.59
CA GLU A 13 23.76 -1.14 -7.16
C GLU A 13 22.75 -1.62 -6.08
N LEU A 14 23.24 -2.07 -4.92
CA LEU A 14 22.40 -2.42 -3.77
C LEU A 14 21.71 -1.18 -3.16
N ARG A 15 22.40 -0.03 -3.12
CA ARG A 15 21.83 1.25 -2.66
C ARG A 15 20.79 1.79 -3.64
N LYS A 16 21.04 1.70 -4.94
CA LYS A 16 20.09 2.08 -6.01
C LYS A 16 18.75 1.33 -5.87
N ARG A 17 18.81 0.07 -5.44
CA ARG A 17 17.64 -0.78 -5.14
C ARG A 17 17.00 -0.55 -3.76
N ARG A 18 17.50 0.43 -2.98
CA ARG A 18 16.97 0.86 -1.67
C ARG A 18 16.96 -0.27 -0.62
N LEU A 19 17.97 -1.14 -0.65
CA LEU A 19 18.13 -2.16 0.38
C LEU A 19 18.59 -1.53 1.72
N PRO A 20 18.17 -2.07 2.88
CA PRO A 20 18.56 -1.50 4.17
C PRO A 20 20.08 -1.56 4.38
N LYS A 21 20.66 -0.48 4.92
CA LYS A 21 22.10 -0.36 5.15
C LYS A 21 22.71 -1.57 5.89
N ARG A 22 22.04 -2.07 6.93
CA ARG A 22 22.49 -3.24 7.70
C ARG A 22 22.56 -4.53 6.85
N TYR A 23 21.59 -4.74 5.97
CA TYR A 23 21.59 -5.88 5.05
C TYR A 23 22.72 -5.75 4.02
N VAL A 24 22.90 -4.56 3.44
CA VAL A 24 23.99 -4.27 2.49
C VAL A 24 25.36 -4.50 3.13
N THR A 25 25.59 -4.00 4.34
CA THR A 25 26.86 -4.21 5.05
C THR A 25 27.13 -5.69 5.30
N ARG A 26 26.13 -6.42 5.80
CA ARG A 26 26.26 -7.87 6.06
C ARG A 26 26.55 -8.65 4.79
N LEU A 27 25.81 -8.39 3.72
CA LEU A 27 26.00 -9.07 2.44
C LEU A 27 27.38 -8.80 1.82
N LEU A 28 27.84 -7.54 1.88
CA LEU A 28 29.18 -7.19 1.38
C LEU A 28 30.29 -7.84 2.21
N GLN A 29 30.10 -7.99 3.52
CA GLN A 29 31.03 -8.70 4.39
C GLN A 29 31.05 -10.19 4.03
N GLU A 30 29.90 -10.85 4.01
CA GLU A 30 29.78 -12.28 3.63
C GLU A 30 30.39 -12.55 2.24
N LEU A 31 30.18 -11.67 1.26
CA LEU A 31 30.78 -11.80 -0.08
C LEU A 31 32.29 -11.52 -0.08
N SER A 32 32.77 -10.56 0.71
CA SER A 32 34.21 -10.28 0.82
C SER A 32 34.95 -11.46 1.43
N ASP A 33 34.37 -12.07 2.46
CA ASP A 33 34.91 -13.25 3.14
C ASP A 33 34.96 -14.41 2.14
N HIS A 34 33.85 -14.69 1.43
CA HIS A 34 33.81 -15.74 0.40
C HIS A 34 34.85 -15.54 -0.71
N VAL A 35 35.06 -14.30 -1.20
CA VAL A 35 36.07 -14.03 -2.23
C VAL A 35 37.50 -14.22 -1.70
N THR A 36 37.72 -13.91 -0.42
CA THR A 36 39.02 -14.11 0.23
C THR A 36 39.30 -15.60 0.40
N ASP A 37 38.33 -16.37 0.89
CA ASP A 37 38.43 -17.83 1.01
C ASP A 37 38.68 -18.49 -0.36
N ASP A 38 37.96 -18.06 -1.40
CA ASP A 38 38.14 -18.58 -2.77
C ASP A 38 39.53 -18.30 -3.34
N ARG A 39 40.16 -17.19 -2.91
CA ARG A 39 41.51 -16.82 -3.29
C ARG A 39 42.55 -17.64 -2.53
N GLU A 40 42.37 -17.82 -1.22
CA GLU A 40 43.27 -18.61 -0.37
C GLU A 40 43.30 -20.08 -0.81
N ASN A 41 42.15 -20.64 -1.16
CA ASN A 41 42.05 -22.02 -1.64
C ASN A 41 42.72 -22.26 -3.00
N ARG A 42 43.07 -21.20 -3.73
CA ARG A 42 43.72 -21.29 -5.06
C ARG A 42 45.20 -20.92 -5.04
N ILE A 43 45.81 -20.77 -3.86
CA ILE A 43 47.26 -20.53 -3.72
C ILE A 43 48.01 -21.76 -4.26
N GLY A 44 48.33 -21.74 -5.56
CA GLY A 44 48.94 -22.84 -6.31
C GLY A 44 48.55 -22.86 -7.79
N GLU A 45 47.38 -22.32 -8.14
CA GLU A 45 46.95 -22.12 -9.54
C GLU A 45 47.14 -20.65 -9.92
N ASP A 46 47.83 -20.40 -11.04
CA ASP A 46 48.17 -19.06 -11.55
C ASP A 46 46.92 -18.37 -12.16
N HIS A 47 45.89 -18.21 -11.35
CA HIS A 47 44.57 -17.74 -11.78
C HIS A 47 44.26 -16.38 -11.17
N SER A 48 44.34 -15.35 -12.01
CA SER A 48 43.87 -14.01 -11.70
C SER A 48 42.37 -14.03 -11.40
N TRP A 49 41.95 -13.20 -10.43
CA TRP A 49 40.53 -13.04 -10.07
C TRP A 49 39.69 -12.78 -11.33
N SER A 50 38.73 -13.66 -11.61
CA SER A 50 37.83 -13.54 -12.76
C SER A 50 36.44 -13.11 -12.29
N ALA A 51 36.08 -11.86 -12.61
CA ALA A 51 34.75 -11.31 -12.37
C ALA A 51 33.63 -12.16 -13.00
N ASP A 52 33.95 -12.92 -14.06
CA ASP A 52 32.99 -13.72 -14.81
C ASP A 52 32.42 -14.88 -13.98
N ARG A 53 33.18 -15.39 -13.01
CA ARG A 53 32.73 -16.49 -12.13
C ARG A 53 31.68 -16.04 -11.12
N ILE A 54 31.86 -14.85 -10.53
CA ILE A 54 30.97 -14.30 -9.51
C ILE A 54 29.73 -13.67 -10.17
N GLY A 55 29.89 -13.20 -11.42
CA GLY A 55 28.86 -12.53 -12.19
C GLY A 55 28.91 -11.01 -12.03
N SER A 56 28.01 -10.33 -12.75
CA SER A 56 27.97 -8.87 -12.73
C SER A 56 27.41 -8.35 -11.38
N PRO A 57 27.94 -7.23 -10.85
CA PRO A 57 27.42 -6.61 -9.63
C PRO A 57 25.91 -6.33 -9.70
N ALA A 58 25.41 -5.97 -10.89
CA ALA A 58 23.99 -5.71 -11.12
C ALA A 58 23.12 -6.97 -10.96
N ALA A 59 23.57 -8.13 -11.47
CA ALA A 59 22.85 -9.38 -11.36
C ALA A 59 22.76 -9.86 -9.90
N ILE A 60 23.87 -9.73 -9.15
CA ILE A 60 23.89 -10.09 -7.72
C ILE A 60 23.04 -9.13 -6.90
N ALA A 61 23.10 -7.83 -7.19
CA ALA A 61 22.25 -6.85 -6.53
C ALA A 61 20.76 -7.12 -6.78
N GLU A 62 20.39 -7.58 -7.98
CA GLU A 62 19.01 -7.97 -8.28
C GLU A 62 18.59 -9.22 -7.51
N SER A 63 19.43 -10.26 -7.52
CA SER A 63 19.17 -11.51 -6.78
C SER A 63 19.02 -11.26 -5.28
N ALA A 64 19.96 -10.51 -4.68
CA ALA A 64 19.90 -10.11 -3.27
C ALA A 64 18.65 -9.29 -2.95
N ALA A 65 18.25 -8.39 -3.86
CA ALA A 65 17.02 -7.62 -3.69
C ALA A 65 15.76 -8.48 -3.79
N GLN A 66 15.74 -9.48 -4.67
CA GLN A 66 14.64 -10.43 -4.79
C GLN A 66 14.54 -11.30 -3.54
N GLU A 67 15.66 -11.82 -3.04
CA GLU A 67 15.70 -12.63 -1.83
C GLU A 67 15.31 -11.83 -0.58
N PHE A 68 15.84 -10.61 -0.43
CA PHE A 68 15.45 -9.74 0.68
C PHE A 68 13.94 -9.43 0.67
N ARG A 69 13.36 -9.23 -0.52
CA ARG A 69 11.91 -9.00 -0.68
C ARG A 69 11.10 -10.27 -0.36
N SER A 70 11.55 -11.46 -0.77
CA SER A 70 10.84 -12.73 -0.55
C SER A 70 10.77 -13.14 0.93
N ARG A 71 11.73 -12.68 1.76
CA ARG A 71 11.75 -12.96 3.19
C ARG A 71 10.67 -12.23 4.00
N ARG A 72 9.98 -11.22 3.44
CA ARG A 72 8.98 -10.45 4.19
C ARG A 72 7.65 -11.17 4.33
N PHE A 73 7.00 -11.00 5.49
CA PHE A 73 5.71 -11.58 5.83
C PHE A 73 4.63 -11.33 4.77
N ALA A 74 4.58 -10.12 4.19
CA ALA A 74 3.63 -9.76 3.14
C ALA A 74 3.71 -10.63 1.87
N VAL A 75 4.90 -11.16 1.56
CA VAL A 75 5.11 -12.06 0.41
C VAL A 75 4.77 -13.49 0.77
N ARG A 76 5.09 -13.92 2.00
CA ARG A 76 4.80 -15.28 2.50
C ARG A 76 3.32 -15.52 2.77
N HIS A 77 2.62 -14.51 3.26
CA HIS A 77 1.23 -14.59 3.70
C HIS A 77 0.38 -13.50 3.03
N PRO A 78 0.23 -13.56 1.70
CA PRO A 78 -0.51 -12.53 0.97
C PRO A 78 -1.99 -12.54 1.32
N LEU A 79 -2.58 -13.70 1.66
CA LEU A 79 -3.97 -13.79 2.10
C LEU A 79 -4.22 -13.04 3.41
N TRP A 80 -3.33 -13.16 4.40
CA TRP A 80 -3.44 -12.41 5.65
C TRP A 80 -3.23 -10.91 5.43
N THR A 81 -2.25 -10.56 4.60
CA THR A 81 -1.89 -9.17 4.36
C THR A 81 -2.92 -8.42 3.52
N PHE A 82 -3.49 -9.04 2.47
CA PHE A 82 -4.43 -8.39 1.55
C PHE A 82 -5.89 -8.81 1.77
N GLY A 83 -6.14 -9.79 2.63
CA GLY A 83 -7.48 -10.24 3.01
C GLY A 83 -7.88 -9.71 4.39
N ALA A 84 -7.11 -10.06 5.43
CA ALA A 84 -7.48 -9.74 6.80
C ALA A 84 -7.08 -8.33 7.24
N LEU A 85 -5.89 -7.85 6.87
CA LEU A 85 -5.39 -6.55 7.31
C LEU A 85 -6.15 -5.32 6.79
N PRO A 86 -6.65 -5.28 5.52
CA PRO A 86 -7.32 -4.08 5.00
C PRO A 86 -8.55 -3.63 5.81
N PRO A 87 -9.48 -4.52 6.23
CA PRO A 87 -10.56 -4.15 7.13
C PRO A 87 -10.09 -3.42 8.41
N PHE A 88 -9.06 -3.94 9.09
CA PHE A 88 -8.54 -3.33 10.31
C PHE A 88 -7.93 -1.95 10.04
N LEU A 89 -7.13 -1.83 8.99
CA LEU A 89 -6.51 -0.56 8.61
C LEU A 89 -7.56 0.46 8.18
N PHE A 90 -8.61 0.02 7.49
CA PHE A 90 -9.72 0.86 7.08
C PHE A 90 -10.45 1.45 8.27
N VAL A 91 -10.81 0.65 9.28
CA VAL A 91 -11.44 1.16 10.51
C VAL A 91 -10.54 2.21 11.18
N LEU A 92 -9.23 1.93 11.27
CA LEU A 92 -8.28 2.89 11.84
C LEU A 92 -8.23 4.21 11.05
N PHE A 93 -8.22 4.14 9.72
CA PHE A 93 -8.26 5.34 8.87
C PHE A 93 -9.59 6.07 8.93
N VAL A 94 -10.72 5.38 9.03
CA VAL A 94 -12.03 6.04 9.21
C VAL A 94 -12.05 6.83 10.51
N VAL A 95 -11.63 6.20 11.63
CA VAL A 95 -11.54 6.88 12.93
C VAL A 95 -10.57 8.06 12.88
N GLY A 96 -9.37 7.85 12.33
CA GLY A 96 -8.36 8.90 12.23
C GLY A 96 -8.77 10.08 11.34
N VAL A 97 -9.37 9.81 10.18
CA VAL A 97 -9.87 10.85 9.26
C VAL A 97 -11.04 11.59 9.88
N TYR A 98 -11.98 10.88 10.52
CA TYR A 98 -13.13 11.50 11.19
C TYR A 98 -12.67 12.42 12.32
N LEU A 99 -11.95 11.88 13.31
CA LEU A 99 -11.48 12.66 14.47
C LEU A 99 -10.50 13.77 14.07
N GLY A 100 -9.61 13.49 13.10
CA GLY A 100 -8.63 14.47 12.64
C GLY A 100 -9.27 15.62 11.88
N SER A 101 -10.27 15.34 11.03
CA SER A 101 -10.96 16.40 10.30
C SER A 101 -11.96 17.16 11.18
N SER A 102 -12.60 16.52 12.17
CA SER A 102 -13.50 17.20 13.10
C SER A 102 -12.75 18.18 14.00
N THR A 103 -11.60 17.76 14.56
CA THR A 103 -10.76 18.64 15.39
C THR A 103 -10.16 19.78 14.58
N LEU A 104 -9.73 19.50 13.34
CA LEU A 104 -9.26 20.55 12.43
C LEU A 104 -10.36 21.56 12.09
N LEU A 105 -11.58 21.09 11.81
CA LEU A 105 -12.71 21.96 11.49
C LEU A 105 -13.09 22.84 12.69
N GLU A 106 -13.14 22.26 13.89
CA GLU A 106 -13.38 22.99 15.13
C GLU A 106 -12.33 24.06 15.39
N PHE A 107 -11.05 23.71 15.22
CA PHE A 107 -9.95 24.65 15.35
C PHE A 107 -10.03 25.80 14.34
N LEU A 108 -10.33 25.50 13.07
CA LEU A 108 -10.38 26.51 12.01
C LEU A 108 -11.61 27.42 12.09
N LEU A 109 -12.75 26.89 12.50
CA LEU A 109 -14.02 27.62 12.50
C LEU A 109 -14.40 28.19 13.86
N SER A 110 -13.69 27.80 14.93
CA SER A 110 -13.95 28.28 16.30
C SER A 110 -15.43 28.19 16.65
N PHE A 111 -16.03 27.01 16.43
CA PHE A 111 -17.47 26.82 16.61
C PHE A 111 -17.90 27.24 18.02
N ALA A 112 -18.99 28.01 18.11
CA ALA A 112 -19.63 28.30 19.38
C ALA A 112 -20.24 27.01 19.97
N PRO A 113 -20.60 26.99 21.27
CA PRO A 113 -21.28 25.85 21.87
C PRO A 113 -22.51 25.43 21.06
N ILE A 114 -22.67 24.13 20.81
CA ILE A 114 -23.70 23.53 19.94
C ILE A 114 -25.13 23.99 20.34
N GLU A 115 -25.34 24.34 21.60
CA GLU A 115 -26.62 24.78 22.17
C GLU A 115 -27.16 26.07 21.54
N GLN A 116 -26.33 26.89 20.91
CA GLN A 116 -26.73 28.17 20.33
C GLN A 116 -27.17 28.09 18.86
N TYR A 117 -26.97 26.95 18.20
CA TYR A 117 -27.30 26.81 16.79
C TYR A 117 -28.70 26.20 16.61
N GLU A 118 -29.64 27.02 16.11
CA GLU A 118 -30.83 26.49 15.47
C GLU A 118 -30.39 25.68 14.25
N MET A 119 -30.57 24.35 14.30
CA MET A 119 -30.14 23.47 13.22
C MET A 119 -30.91 23.82 11.95
N SER A 120 -30.21 24.39 10.99
CA SER A 120 -30.72 24.67 9.66
C SER A 120 -31.24 23.39 8.99
N ALA A 121 -32.21 23.53 8.08
CA ALA A 121 -32.78 22.39 7.35
C ALA A 121 -31.75 21.59 6.52
N TRP A 122 -30.58 22.18 6.23
CA TRP A 122 -29.48 21.58 5.48
C TRP A 122 -28.44 20.85 6.35
N ALA A 123 -28.43 21.07 7.68
CA ALA A 123 -27.43 20.48 8.57
C ALA A 123 -27.32 18.94 8.46
N PRO A 124 -28.42 18.16 8.38
CA PRO A 124 -28.33 16.71 8.21
C PRO A 124 -27.67 16.28 6.90
N VAL A 125 -27.93 17.03 5.81
CA VAL A 125 -27.36 16.74 4.49
C VAL A 125 -25.85 16.98 4.50
N VAL A 126 -25.40 18.06 5.13
CA VAL A 126 -23.98 18.35 5.29
C VAL A 126 -23.29 17.34 6.20
N ALA A 127 -23.91 16.97 7.33
CA ALA A 127 -23.38 15.94 8.21
C ALA A 127 -23.26 14.58 7.51
N GLN A 128 -24.27 14.18 6.74
CA GLN A 128 -24.24 12.96 5.94
C GLN A 128 -23.15 13.03 4.86
N GLY A 129 -23.06 14.13 4.13
CA GLY A 129 -22.02 14.36 3.11
C GLY A 129 -20.61 14.31 3.70
N TYR A 130 -20.41 14.90 4.87
CA TYR A 130 -19.15 14.86 5.61
C TYR A 130 -18.78 13.42 5.99
N LEU A 131 -19.70 12.65 6.58
CA LEU A 131 -19.46 11.25 6.94
C LEU A 131 -19.11 10.39 5.71
N ILE A 132 -19.86 10.55 4.61
CA ILE A 132 -19.56 9.86 3.35
C ILE A 132 -18.18 10.27 2.83
N GLY A 133 -17.85 11.56 2.87
CA GLY A 133 -16.54 12.08 2.49
C GLY A 133 -15.40 11.45 3.29
N CYS A 134 -15.54 11.33 4.62
CA CYS A 134 -14.56 10.67 5.48
C CYS A 134 -14.39 9.18 5.12
N LEU A 135 -15.49 8.46 4.89
CA LEU A 135 -15.45 7.04 4.49
C LEU A 135 -14.74 6.86 3.14
N LEU A 136 -15.07 7.70 2.15
CA LEU A 136 -14.45 7.67 0.83
C LEU A 136 -12.95 7.96 0.93
N LEU A 137 -12.55 9.01 1.67
CA LEU A 137 -11.15 9.36 1.86
C LEU A 137 -10.37 8.22 2.53
N ALA A 138 -10.90 7.65 3.62
CA ALA A 138 -10.29 6.51 4.31
C ALA A 138 -10.17 5.28 3.40
N SER A 139 -11.16 5.03 2.54
CA SER A 139 -11.13 3.93 1.58
C SER A 139 -9.99 4.09 0.56
N VAL A 140 -9.83 5.30 0.01
CA VAL A 140 -8.77 5.63 -0.95
C VAL A 140 -7.40 5.53 -0.30
N MET A 141 -7.23 6.05 0.93
CA MET A 141 -5.99 5.92 1.69
C MET A 141 -5.62 4.47 1.94
N THR A 142 -6.59 3.62 2.30
CA THR A 142 -6.38 2.19 2.53
C THR A 142 -5.91 1.51 1.24
N VAL A 143 -6.64 1.69 0.14
CA VAL A 143 -6.29 1.13 -1.17
C VAL A 143 -4.91 1.62 -1.63
N ALA A 144 -4.61 2.89 -1.46
CA ALA A 144 -3.31 3.47 -1.81
C ALA A 144 -2.16 2.85 -1.00
N CYS A 145 -2.37 2.65 0.31
CA CYS A 145 -1.39 1.99 1.18
C CYS A 145 -1.08 0.57 0.69
N PHE A 146 -2.09 -0.24 0.38
CA PHE A 146 -1.89 -1.61 -0.12
C PHE A 146 -1.35 -1.66 -1.55
N ALA A 147 -1.74 -0.74 -2.42
CA ALA A 147 -1.17 -0.63 -3.76
C ALA A 147 0.33 -0.28 -3.70
N TRP A 148 0.71 0.68 -2.85
CA TRP A 148 2.10 1.05 -2.58
C TRP A 148 2.88 -0.10 -1.94
N LEU A 149 2.30 -0.80 -0.97
CA LEU A 149 2.90 -1.97 -0.33
C LEU A 149 3.18 -3.07 -1.35
N ALA A 150 2.20 -3.36 -2.21
CA ALA A 150 2.35 -4.32 -3.27
C ALA A 150 3.42 -3.87 -4.28
N GLN A 151 3.58 -2.56 -4.54
CA GLN A 151 4.57 -2.03 -5.49
C GLN A 151 5.97 -2.25 -4.92
N ARG A 152 6.14 -1.94 -3.62
CA ARG A 152 7.39 -2.11 -2.90
C ARG A 152 7.89 -3.55 -2.86
N TYR A 153 6.97 -4.52 -2.85
CA TYR A 153 7.30 -5.95 -2.81
C TYR A 153 7.12 -6.70 -4.13
N ALA A 154 6.91 -5.98 -5.25
CA ALA A 154 6.72 -6.57 -6.57
C ALA A 154 5.64 -7.69 -6.60
N LEU A 155 4.59 -7.54 -5.80
CA LEU A 155 3.52 -8.53 -5.71
C LEU A 155 2.62 -8.47 -6.95
N LYS A 156 2.07 -9.63 -7.35
CA LYS A 156 1.11 -9.74 -8.47
C LYS A 156 -0.07 -8.79 -8.28
N ARG A 157 -0.57 -8.21 -9.38
CA ARG A 157 -1.67 -7.22 -9.41
C ARG A 157 -2.97 -7.69 -8.73
N ARG A 158 -3.23 -8.99 -8.70
CA ARG A 158 -4.42 -9.56 -8.07
C ARG A 158 -4.56 -9.21 -6.57
N TRP A 159 -3.45 -9.10 -5.84
CA TRP A 159 -3.47 -8.88 -4.39
C TRP A 159 -4.00 -7.51 -3.95
N PRO A 160 -3.48 -6.38 -4.48
CA PRO A 160 -4.08 -5.08 -4.18
C PRO A 160 -5.52 -4.96 -4.69
N MET A 161 -5.91 -5.67 -5.77
CA MET A 161 -7.30 -5.71 -6.22
C MET A 161 -8.20 -6.45 -5.22
N THR A 162 -7.75 -7.55 -4.63
CA THR A 162 -8.48 -8.25 -3.56
C THR A 162 -8.74 -7.32 -2.37
N ALA A 163 -7.71 -6.59 -1.91
CA ALA A 163 -7.88 -5.61 -0.85
C ALA A 163 -8.90 -4.52 -1.24
N ALA A 164 -8.81 -4.00 -2.47
CA ALA A 164 -9.74 -2.98 -2.95
C ALA A 164 -11.20 -3.48 -3.02
N VAL A 165 -11.43 -4.72 -3.44
CA VAL A 165 -12.76 -5.34 -3.44
C VAL A 165 -13.29 -5.47 -2.01
N ILE A 166 -12.46 -5.92 -1.06
CA ILE A 166 -12.86 -6.02 0.35
C ILE A 166 -13.23 -4.63 0.90
N ILE A 167 -12.42 -3.61 0.62
CA ILE A 167 -12.72 -2.24 1.05
C ILE A 167 -13.97 -1.68 0.37
N ALA A 168 -14.19 -1.98 -0.92
CA ALA A 168 -15.40 -1.58 -1.64
C ALA A 168 -16.66 -2.21 -1.01
N LEU A 169 -16.59 -3.51 -0.70
CA LEU A 169 -17.66 -4.23 -0.01
C LEU A 169 -17.95 -3.64 1.37
N LEU A 170 -16.91 -3.36 2.16
CA LEU A 170 -17.07 -2.71 3.45
C LEU A 170 -17.68 -1.31 3.31
N CYS A 171 -17.13 -0.46 2.44
CA CYS A 171 -17.60 0.90 2.24
C CYS A 171 -19.07 0.95 1.80
N GLY A 172 -19.43 0.12 0.82
CA GLY A 172 -20.81 0.04 0.32
C GLY A 172 -21.79 -0.68 1.25
N SER A 173 -21.30 -1.43 2.24
CA SER A 173 -22.14 -2.03 3.29
C SER A 173 -22.56 -1.02 4.37
N PHE A 174 -21.92 0.15 4.47
CA PHE A 174 -22.34 1.16 5.43
C PHE A 174 -23.60 1.88 4.95
N TRP A 175 -24.60 1.92 5.82
CA TRP A 175 -25.76 2.79 5.69
C TRP A 175 -25.65 3.94 6.67
N THR A 176 -25.95 5.14 6.19
CA THR A 176 -26.05 6.34 7.02
C THR A 176 -27.44 6.93 6.89
N GLU A 177 -28.12 7.07 8.01
CA GLU A 177 -29.44 7.70 8.08
C GLU A 177 -29.43 8.77 9.16
N GLY A 178 -29.93 9.95 8.79
CA GLY A 178 -30.02 11.10 9.68
C GLY A 178 -31.48 11.48 9.86
N THR A 179 -31.98 11.39 11.09
CA THR A 179 -33.29 11.93 11.45
C THR A 179 -33.13 13.37 11.93
N ARG A 180 -34.01 14.26 11.45
CA ARG A 180 -34.01 15.67 11.86
C ARG A 180 -34.45 15.80 13.32
N LYS A 181 -33.85 16.73 14.05
CA LYS A 181 -34.34 17.13 15.38
C LYS A 181 -35.70 17.81 15.20
N THR A 182 -36.76 17.24 15.77
CA THR A 182 -38.08 17.87 15.90
C THR A 182 -38.26 18.33 17.34
N GLN A 183 -39.29 19.15 17.62
CA GLN A 183 -39.58 19.55 19.01
C GLN A 183 -39.83 18.34 19.93
N GLU A 184 -40.33 17.24 19.37
CA GLU A 184 -40.70 16.04 20.12
C GLU A 184 -39.62 14.93 20.10
N GLN A 185 -38.67 14.96 19.15
CA GLN A 185 -37.65 13.91 19.00
C GLN A 185 -36.25 14.49 18.80
N MET A 186 -35.28 13.96 19.55
CA MET A 186 -33.87 14.27 19.34
C MET A 186 -33.41 13.75 17.98
N GLY A 187 -32.72 14.60 17.21
CA GLY A 187 -32.10 14.19 15.96
C GLY A 187 -31.07 13.10 16.21
N ARG A 188 -31.19 11.99 15.50
CA ARG A 188 -30.28 10.85 15.61
C ARG A 188 -29.64 10.57 14.26
N VAL A 189 -28.32 10.44 14.26
CA VAL A 189 -27.57 9.85 13.14
C VAL A 189 -27.31 8.40 13.48
N THR A 190 -27.80 7.50 12.64
CA THR A 190 -27.53 6.06 12.74
C THR A 190 -26.56 5.66 11.64
N ILE A 191 -25.50 4.97 12.06
CA ILE A 191 -24.56 4.29 11.18
C ILE A 191 -24.74 2.80 11.45
N GLY A 192 -25.07 2.04 10.42
CA GLY A 192 -25.36 0.62 10.58
C GLY A 192 -25.02 -0.19 9.33
N LEU A 193 -25.02 -1.50 9.51
CA LEU A 193 -25.06 -2.45 8.39
C LEU A 193 -26.53 -2.72 8.07
N PRO A 194 -26.94 -2.71 6.79
CA PRO A 194 -28.30 -3.05 6.43
C PRO A 194 -28.62 -4.47 6.90
N GLY A 195 -29.78 -4.66 7.54
CA GLY A 195 -30.23 -5.98 7.99
C GLY A 195 -30.44 -6.97 6.83
N SER A 196 -30.66 -6.46 5.61
CA SER A 196 -30.64 -7.26 4.39
C SER A 196 -29.34 -7.05 3.61
N PHE A 197 -28.68 -8.15 3.24
CA PHE A 197 -27.52 -8.13 2.33
C PHE A 197 -27.87 -7.60 0.94
N TRP A 198 -29.16 -7.63 0.59
CA TRP A 198 -29.69 -7.09 -0.66
C TRP A 198 -30.44 -5.79 -0.41
N PRO A 199 -29.92 -4.65 -0.90
CA PRO A 199 -30.65 -3.40 -0.85
C PRO A 199 -31.75 -3.43 -1.91
N SER A 200 -33.00 -3.33 -1.49
CA SER A 200 -34.12 -3.00 -2.39
C SER A 200 -33.90 -1.63 -3.05
N ASP A 201 -33.15 -0.75 -2.40
CA ASP A 201 -32.87 0.62 -2.86
C ASP A 201 -31.35 0.84 -3.01
N ILE A 202 -30.88 0.69 -4.26
CA ILE A 202 -29.54 1.13 -4.66
C ILE A 202 -29.57 2.65 -4.74
N THR A 203 -29.17 3.32 -3.66
CA THR A 203 -29.03 4.77 -3.64
C THR A 203 -27.74 5.19 -4.34
N PHE A 204 -27.75 6.31 -5.04
CA PHE A 204 -26.58 6.87 -5.74
C PHE A 204 -25.31 6.97 -4.86
N PRO A 205 -25.38 7.38 -3.58
CA PRO A 205 -24.20 7.42 -2.70
C PRO A 205 -23.54 6.05 -2.48
N ARG A 206 -24.32 4.96 -2.41
CA ARG A 206 -23.77 3.61 -2.28
C ARG A 206 -22.99 3.20 -3.51
N VAL A 207 -23.49 3.50 -4.70
CA VAL A 207 -22.78 3.23 -5.97
C VAL A 207 -21.42 3.92 -5.98
N ILE A 208 -21.35 5.17 -5.53
CA ILE A 208 -20.08 5.91 -5.40
C ILE A 208 -19.16 5.23 -4.38
N GLN A 209 -19.66 4.83 -3.20
CA GLN A 209 -18.89 4.13 -2.17
C GLN A 209 -18.27 2.82 -2.66
N PHE A 210 -18.96 2.08 -3.52
CA PHE A 210 -18.39 0.90 -4.18
C PHE A 210 -17.38 1.27 -5.27
N ALA A 211 -17.70 2.24 -6.12
CA ALA A 211 -16.93 2.55 -7.31
C ALA A 211 -15.58 3.21 -7.00
N VAL A 212 -15.53 4.12 -6.03
CA VAL A 212 -14.33 4.91 -5.70
C VAL A 212 -13.11 4.06 -5.34
N PRO A 213 -13.15 3.13 -4.36
CA PRO A 213 -11.98 2.32 -4.02
C PRO A 213 -11.53 1.41 -5.17
N LEU A 214 -12.47 0.90 -5.98
CA LEU A 214 -12.15 0.08 -7.16
C LEU A 214 -11.48 0.92 -8.27
N ALA A 215 -12.00 2.11 -8.54
CA ALA A 215 -11.42 3.04 -9.50
C ALA A 215 -10.01 3.48 -9.07
N ALA A 216 -9.82 3.78 -7.79
CA ALA A 216 -8.52 4.11 -7.21
C ALA A 216 -7.53 2.94 -7.37
N ALA A 217 -7.95 1.71 -7.09
CA ALA A 217 -7.11 0.52 -7.27
C ALA A 217 -6.76 0.27 -8.73
N ALA A 218 -7.72 0.40 -9.64
CA ALA A 218 -7.51 0.24 -11.08
C ALA A 218 -6.49 1.27 -11.61
N TRP A 219 -6.61 2.53 -11.21
CA TRP A 219 -5.72 3.61 -11.58
C TRP A 219 -4.29 3.46 -11.00
N LEU A 220 -4.17 3.11 -9.71
CA LEU A 220 -2.87 2.91 -9.08
C LEU A 220 -2.14 1.68 -9.63
N THR A 221 -2.89 0.65 -10.05
CA THR A 221 -2.30 -0.57 -10.61
C THR A 221 -1.99 -0.46 -12.10
N SER A 222 -2.73 0.33 -12.88
CA SER A 222 -2.43 0.54 -14.31
C SER A 222 -1.09 1.23 -14.53
N ARG A 223 -0.72 2.18 -13.64
CA ARG A 223 0.57 2.88 -13.65
C ARG A 223 1.80 1.97 -13.54
N ARG A 224 1.66 0.71 -13.10
CA ARG A 224 2.78 -0.24 -13.09
C ARG A 224 3.15 -0.78 -14.46
N THR A 225 2.19 -0.92 -15.36
CA THR A 225 2.38 -1.67 -16.61
C THR A 225 3.38 -0.96 -17.52
N SER A 226 3.44 0.37 -17.43
CA SER A 226 4.30 1.23 -18.25
C SER A 226 5.80 1.14 -17.93
N SER A 227 6.20 0.48 -16.83
CA SER A 227 7.62 0.36 -16.46
C SER A 227 8.22 -1.01 -16.76
N THR A 228 7.49 -1.90 -17.43
CA THR A 228 8.05 -3.19 -17.84
C THR A 228 9.02 -2.93 -18.98
N THR A 229 10.30 -2.96 -18.64
CA THR A 229 11.44 -2.84 -19.55
C THR A 229 11.21 -3.74 -20.77
N PRO A 230 11.45 -3.26 -22.00
CA PRO A 230 11.34 -4.11 -23.18
C PRO A 230 12.16 -5.37 -22.92
N SER A 231 11.50 -6.53 -23.00
CA SER A 231 12.19 -7.81 -23.03
C SER A 231 13.19 -7.70 -24.17
N VAL A 232 14.47 -7.59 -23.83
CA VAL A 232 15.54 -7.80 -24.79
C VAL A 232 15.35 -9.24 -25.23
N ASP A 233 14.66 -9.41 -26.35
CA ASP A 233 14.54 -10.66 -27.07
C ASP A 233 15.96 -11.00 -27.52
N LEU A 234 16.72 -11.62 -26.62
CA LEU A 234 17.91 -12.42 -26.92
C LEU A 234 17.44 -13.66 -27.68
N ARG A 235 16.90 -13.45 -28.89
CA ARG A 235 16.93 -14.48 -29.92
C ARG A 235 18.39 -14.59 -30.31
N ILE A 236 19.07 -15.52 -29.66
CA ILE A 236 20.36 -16.04 -30.04
C ILE A 236 20.20 -16.49 -31.49
N ALA A 237 20.79 -15.73 -32.41
CA ALA A 237 21.04 -16.19 -33.77
C ALA A 237 21.93 -17.43 -33.62
N THR A 238 21.36 -18.58 -33.95
CA THR A 238 22.07 -19.86 -34.11
C THR A 238 22.37 -20.05 -35.58
#